data_AF-A0AAD1LYK3-F1
#
_entry.id   AF-A0AAD1LYK3-F1
#
_cell.length_a   1.000
_cell.length_b   1.000
_cell.length_c   1.000
_cell.angle_alpha   90.00
_cell.angle_beta   90.00
_cell.angle_gamma   90.00
#
_symmetry.space_group_name_H-M   'P 1'
#
loop_
_entity.id
_entity.type
_entity.pdbx_description
1 polymer ?
#
loop_
_entity_poly.entity_id
_entity_poly.type
_entity_poly.pdbx_seq_one_letter_code
_entity_poly.pdbx_strand_id
1 'polypeptide(L)'
;MSYLHDYFDGDWLLALAAYNAGEGRVRDAITRNRARGLATNYWNLSLPGETQNYVPRLLALSQLVNTPADYGVSLAPIADQPYFQMVALAQPVDLAHLAQLSGVHERELRMLNPAVRGRARGRLLMPLDASHRLLAQPDMIAKAALPRVAGSEEQVVASPDTDTAEPQVAEVVVPPGV
;
A
#
# COMPACT_ATOMS: atom_id res chain seq x y z
N MET A 1 -10.71 8.28 -14.90
CA MET A 1 -11.89 7.39 -14.99
C MET A 1 -13.06 8.03 -15.74
N SER A 2 -13.29 9.35 -15.64
CA SER A 2 -14.35 10.04 -16.38
C SER A 2 -14.33 9.75 -17.88
N TYR A 3 -13.14 9.74 -18.51
CA TYR A 3 -13.00 9.37 -19.92
C TYR A 3 -13.60 8.00 -20.28
N LEU A 4 -13.31 6.93 -19.52
CA LEU A 4 -13.84 5.59 -19.83
C LEU A 4 -15.34 5.50 -19.55
N HIS A 5 -15.81 6.18 -18.51
CA HIS A 5 -17.25 6.27 -18.23
C HIS A 5 -17.99 6.93 -19.39
N ASP A 6 -17.48 8.06 -19.88
CA ASP A 6 -18.07 8.78 -21.00
C ASP A 6 -17.94 7.99 -22.31
N TYR A 7 -16.82 7.27 -22.50
CA TYR A 7 -16.58 6.41 -23.67
C TYR A 7 -17.58 5.25 -23.79
N PHE A 8 -18.06 4.72 -22.67
CA PHE A 8 -19.08 3.66 -22.62
C PHE A 8 -20.47 4.20 -22.24
N ASP A 9 -20.80 5.43 -22.66
CA ASP A 9 -22.14 6.03 -22.52
C ASP A 9 -22.66 6.08 -21.08
N GLY A 10 -21.75 6.21 -20.11
CA GLY A 10 -22.08 6.25 -18.67
C GLY A 10 -22.18 4.89 -17.98
N ASP A 11 -21.84 3.78 -18.66
CA ASP A 11 -21.84 2.46 -18.03
C ASP A 11 -20.55 2.22 -17.21
N TRP A 12 -20.67 2.38 -15.89
CA TRP A 12 -19.59 2.15 -14.95
C TRP A 12 -19.03 0.72 -14.99
N LEU A 13 -19.84 -0.30 -15.27
CA LEU A 13 -19.36 -1.69 -15.30
C LEU A 13 -18.46 -1.92 -16.52
N LEU A 14 -18.85 -1.36 -17.68
CA LEU A 14 -18.02 -1.38 -18.88
C LEU A 14 -16.74 -0.54 -18.72
N ALA A 15 -16.84 0.63 -18.07
CA ALA A 15 -15.69 1.48 -17.79
C ALA A 15 -14.66 0.79 -16.87
N LEU A 16 -15.12 0.12 -15.80
CA LEU A 16 -14.25 -0.64 -14.90
C LEU A 16 -13.63 -1.86 -15.59
N ALA A 17 -14.39 -2.56 -16.43
CA ALA A 17 -13.85 -3.67 -17.24
C ALA A 17 -12.77 -3.19 -18.21
N ALA A 18 -12.98 -2.04 -18.86
CA ALA A 18 -12.04 -1.46 -19.80
C ALA A 18 -10.78 -0.92 -19.12
N TYR A 19 -10.89 -0.42 -17.89
CA TYR A 19 -9.73 -0.03 -17.10
C TYR A 19 -8.79 -1.22 -16.84
N ASN A 20 -9.35 -2.40 -16.54
CA ASN A 20 -8.56 -3.60 -16.31
C ASN A 20 -8.03 -4.24 -17.62
N ALA A 21 -8.86 -4.32 -18.66
CA ALA A 21 -8.58 -5.17 -19.83
C ALA A 21 -8.21 -4.40 -21.11
N GLY A 22 -8.33 -3.07 -21.07
CA GLY A 22 -8.25 -2.16 -22.20
C GLY A 22 -9.61 -1.90 -22.85
N GLU A 23 -9.87 -0.65 -23.21
CA GLU A 23 -11.10 -0.20 -23.89
C GLU A 23 -11.36 -0.92 -25.22
N GLY A 24 -10.30 -1.15 -26.02
CA GLY A 24 -10.42 -1.84 -27.30
C GLY A 24 -10.96 -3.25 -27.14
N ARG A 25 -10.51 -3.99 -26.12
CA ARG A 25 -10.97 -5.35 -25.85
C ARG A 25 -12.45 -5.38 -25.48
N VAL A 26 -12.91 -4.44 -24.65
CA VAL A 26 -14.32 -4.32 -24.27
C VAL A 26 -15.17 -3.91 -25.46
N ARG A 27 -14.72 -2.92 -26.24
CA ARG A 27 -15.38 -2.47 -27.48
C ARG A 27 -15.53 -3.60 -28.50
N ASP A 28 -14.50 -4.41 -28.68
CA ASP A 28 -14.54 -5.53 -29.62
C ASP A 28 -15.53 -6.61 -29.13
N ALA A 29 -15.62 -6.84 -27.82
CA ALA A 29 -16.64 -7.74 -27.25
C ALA A 29 -18.06 -7.20 -27.46
N ILE A 30 -18.27 -5.90 -27.25
CA ILE A 30 -19.56 -5.22 -27.53
C ILE A 30 -19.93 -5.37 -29.01
N THR A 31 -18.99 -5.10 -29.91
CA THR A 31 -19.20 -5.21 -31.36
C THR A 31 -19.59 -6.63 -31.76
N ARG A 32 -18.91 -7.65 -31.21
CA ARG A 32 -19.25 -9.06 -31.45
C ARG A 32 -20.66 -9.41 -30.98
N ASN A 33 -21.07 -8.96 -29.80
CA ASN A 33 -22.42 -9.21 -29.28
C ASN A 33 -23.47 -8.49 -30.10
N ARG A 34 -23.25 -7.21 -30.44
CA ARG A 34 -24.15 -6.41 -31.27
C ARG A 34 -24.38 -7.04 -32.64
N ALA A 35 -23.33 -7.54 -33.29
CA ALA A 35 -23.42 -8.24 -34.57
C ALA A 35 -24.26 -9.54 -34.51
N ARG A 36 -24.42 -10.11 -33.31
CA ARG A 36 -25.24 -11.31 -33.05
C ARG A 36 -26.61 -10.98 -32.46
N GLY A 37 -26.96 -9.71 -32.29
CA GLY A 37 -28.19 -9.29 -31.62
C GLY A 37 -28.23 -9.62 -30.13
N LEU A 38 -27.08 -9.83 -29.50
CA LEU A 38 -26.96 -10.14 -28.07
C LEU A 38 -26.82 -8.87 -27.23
N ALA A 39 -27.17 -8.96 -25.95
CA ALA A 39 -26.99 -7.87 -24.99
C ALA A 39 -25.51 -7.45 -24.88
N THR A 40 -25.28 -6.15 -24.74
CA THR A 40 -23.93 -5.55 -24.72
C THR A 40 -23.50 -5.02 -23.36
N ASN A 41 -24.30 -5.24 -22.32
CA ASN A 41 -23.90 -4.90 -20.95
C ASN A 41 -22.79 -5.83 -20.47
N TYR A 42 -22.06 -5.39 -19.44
CA TYR A 42 -20.91 -6.11 -18.88
C TYR A 42 -21.15 -7.61 -18.67
N TRP A 43 -22.27 -7.98 -18.07
CA TRP A 43 -22.61 -9.36 -17.69
C TRP A 43 -22.78 -10.31 -18.88
N ASN A 44 -23.03 -9.76 -20.07
CA ASN A 44 -23.23 -10.53 -21.28
C ASN A 44 -21.99 -10.55 -22.19
N LEU A 45 -20.94 -9.80 -21.86
CA LEU A 45 -19.73 -9.76 -22.66
C LEU A 45 -18.83 -10.97 -22.38
N SER A 46 -18.37 -11.60 -23.45
CA SER A 46 -17.28 -12.58 -23.38
C SER A 46 -15.95 -11.84 -23.27
N LEU A 47 -15.43 -11.80 -22.05
CA LEU A 47 -14.16 -11.18 -21.66
C LEU A 47 -13.24 -12.25 -21.05
N PRO A 48 -11.91 -12.02 -20.97
CA PRO A 48 -11.00 -12.91 -20.25
C PRO A 48 -11.46 -13.12 -18.80
N GLY A 49 -11.26 -14.33 -18.25
CA GLY A 49 -11.73 -14.68 -16.92
C GLY A 49 -11.21 -13.75 -15.81
N GLU A 50 -9.98 -13.24 -15.93
CA GLU A 50 -9.45 -12.22 -15.02
C GLU A 50 -10.31 -10.95 -15.00
N THR A 51 -10.68 -10.43 -16.17
CA THR A 51 -11.52 -9.23 -16.32
C THR A 51 -12.98 -9.48 -15.94
N GLN A 52 -13.52 -10.65 -16.24
CA GLN A 52 -14.88 -11.03 -15.79
C GLN A 52 -14.97 -11.10 -14.27
N ASN A 53 -13.87 -11.36 -13.57
CA ASN A 53 -13.83 -11.37 -12.11
C ASN A 53 -13.50 -10.01 -11.50
N TYR A 54 -12.93 -9.08 -12.28
CA TYR A 54 -12.48 -7.78 -11.76
C TYR A 54 -13.63 -6.95 -11.20
N VAL A 55 -14.69 -6.74 -11.98
CA VAL A 55 -15.83 -5.90 -11.57
C VAL A 55 -16.62 -6.55 -10.43
N PRO A 56 -16.97 -7.85 -10.46
CA PRO A 56 -17.63 -8.52 -9.34
C PRO A 56 -16.84 -8.45 -8.04
N ARG A 57 -15.51 -8.57 -8.07
CA ARG A 57 -14.67 -8.43 -6.87
C ARG A 57 -14.75 -7.02 -6.29
N LEU A 58 -14.74 -5.98 -7.13
CA LEU A 58 -14.91 -4.60 -6.67
C LEU A 58 -16.30 -4.35 -6.08
N LEU A 59 -17.36 -4.89 -6.71
CA LEU A 59 -18.70 -4.81 -6.17
C LEU A 59 -18.82 -5.53 -4.82
N ALA A 60 -18.25 -6.73 -4.70
CA ALA A 60 -18.22 -7.48 -3.46
C ALA A 60 -17.45 -6.73 -2.35
N LEU A 61 -16.30 -6.14 -2.69
CA LEU A 61 -15.53 -5.33 -1.73
C LEU A 61 -16.31 -4.08 -1.30
N SER A 62 -17.00 -3.40 -2.22
CA SER A 62 -17.85 -2.26 -1.90
C SER A 62 -18.98 -2.65 -0.93
N GLN A 63 -19.65 -3.78 -1.18
CA GLN A 63 -20.66 -4.30 -0.25
C GLN A 63 -20.06 -4.65 1.11
N LEU A 64 -18.91 -5.33 1.14
CA LEU A 64 -18.21 -5.67 2.37
C LEU A 64 -17.84 -4.43 3.20
N VAL A 65 -17.43 -3.35 2.55
CA VAL A 65 -17.08 -2.09 3.24
C VAL A 65 -18.32 -1.34 3.72
N ASN A 66 -19.40 -1.35 2.95
CA ASN A 66 -20.64 -0.64 3.29
C ASN A 66 -21.44 -1.35 4.39
N THR A 67 -21.49 -2.68 4.37
CA THR A 67 -22.25 -3.49 5.34
C THR A 67 -21.44 -4.67 5.87
N PRO A 68 -20.29 -4.41 6.55
CA PRO A 68 -19.37 -5.48 6.99
C PRO A 68 -20.04 -6.47 7.97
N ALA A 69 -20.99 -5.99 8.77
CA ALA A 69 -21.75 -6.80 9.73
C ALA A 69 -22.59 -7.89 9.05
N ASP A 70 -23.16 -7.64 7.87
CA ASP A 70 -23.97 -8.62 7.12
C ASP A 70 -23.12 -9.83 6.68
N TYR A 71 -21.79 -9.65 6.62
CA TYR A 71 -20.83 -10.67 6.24
C TYR A 71 -20.03 -11.21 7.44
N GLY A 72 -20.39 -10.85 8.67
CA GLY A 72 -19.68 -11.28 9.88
C GLY A 72 -18.27 -10.71 10.02
N VAL A 73 -17.98 -9.58 9.35
CA VAL A 73 -16.69 -8.91 9.39
C VAL A 73 -16.77 -7.67 10.27
N SER A 74 -15.73 -7.45 11.07
CA SER A 74 -15.54 -6.21 11.82
C SER A 74 -14.35 -5.46 11.24
N LEU A 75 -14.59 -4.31 10.64
CA LEU A 75 -13.53 -3.44 10.12
C LEU A 75 -13.03 -2.53 11.25
N ALA A 76 -11.72 -2.44 11.42
CA ALA A 76 -11.13 -1.47 12.34
C ALA A 76 -11.41 -0.05 11.82
N PRO A 77 -11.78 0.90 12.69
CA PRO A 77 -11.99 2.28 12.28
C PRO A 77 -10.67 2.87 11.76
N ILE A 78 -10.72 3.44 10.57
CA ILE A 78 -9.61 4.19 9.99
C ILE A 78 -9.95 5.67 10.13
N ALA A 79 -9.13 6.41 10.87
CA ALA A 79 -9.33 7.84 11.02
C ALA A 79 -9.09 8.56 9.69
N ASP A 80 -10.03 9.41 9.28
CA ASP A 80 -9.88 10.28 8.11
C ASP A 80 -9.01 11.50 8.45
N GLN A 81 -7.73 11.21 8.68
CA GLN A 81 -6.71 12.22 8.95
C GLN A 81 -5.47 11.92 8.11
N PRO A 82 -4.74 12.94 7.64
CA PRO A 82 -3.53 12.68 6.88
C PRO A 82 -2.52 11.96 7.78
N TYR A 83 -1.78 11.00 7.20
CA TYR A 83 -0.77 10.21 7.90
C TYR A 83 0.66 10.63 7.50
N PHE A 84 0.83 11.08 6.26
CA PHE A 84 2.12 11.45 5.68
C PHE A 84 2.04 12.76 4.90
N GLN A 85 3.20 13.36 4.66
CA GLN A 85 3.36 14.55 3.83
C GLN A 85 4.50 14.35 2.83
N MET A 86 4.41 15.01 1.67
CA MET A 86 5.55 15.12 0.75
C MET A 86 6.52 16.21 1.22
N VAL A 87 7.77 15.83 1.44
CA VAL A 87 8.87 16.74 1.75
C VAL A 87 9.80 16.87 0.54
N ALA A 88 10.18 18.11 0.21
CA ALA A 88 11.15 18.38 -0.84
C ALA A 88 12.58 18.24 -0.29
N LEU A 89 13.40 17.46 -0.98
CA LEU A 89 14.80 17.25 -0.67
C LEU A 89 15.66 18.17 -1.54
N ALA A 90 16.50 18.98 -0.90
CA ALA A 90 17.44 19.86 -1.60
C ALA A 90 18.56 19.08 -2.30
N GLN A 91 18.93 17.93 -1.77
CA GLN A 91 19.96 17.04 -2.32
C GLN A 91 19.55 15.57 -2.20
N PRO A 92 20.20 14.64 -2.93
CA PRO A 92 19.99 13.22 -2.72
C PRO A 92 20.31 12.81 -1.28
N VAL A 93 19.38 12.13 -0.62
CA VAL A 93 19.52 11.70 0.77
C VAL A 93 19.49 10.18 0.85
N ASP A 94 20.36 9.59 1.68
CA ASP A 94 20.31 8.17 1.99
C ASP A 94 19.16 7.86 2.96
N LEU A 95 18.30 6.90 2.61
CA LEU A 95 17.12 6.56 3.41
C LEU A 95 17.48 6.03 4.80
N ALA A 96 18.57 5.27 4.94
CA ALA A 96 18.97 4.72 6.23
C ALA A 96 19.48 5.85 7.15
N HIS A 97 20.23 6.79 6.60
CA HIS A 97 20.67 7.96 7.36
C HIS A 97 19.50 8.88 7.74
N LEU A 98 18.54 9.08 6.82
CA LEU A 98 17.34 9.85 7.11
C LEU A 98 16.46 9.20 8.19
N ALA A 99 16.34 7.87 8.16
CA ALA A 99 15.63 7.11 9.20
C ALA A 99 16.22 7.40 10.59
N GLN A 100 17.56 7.33 10.70
CA GLN A 100 18.27 7.62 11.95
C GLN A 100 18.03 9.05 12.45
N LEU A 101 18.11 10.04 11.56
CA LEU A 101 17.97 11.46 11.93
C LEU A 101 16.51 11.83 12.25
N SER A 102 15.55 11.26 11.54
CA SER A 102 14.12 11.58 11.72
C SER A 102 13.44 10.78 12.83
N GLY A 103 14.09 9.70 13.30
CA GLY A 103 13.53 8.74 14.25
C GLY A 103 12.44 7.84 13.65
N VAL A 104 12.30 7.82 12.32
CA VAL A 104 11.35 6.96 11.60
C VAL A 104 12.03 5.65 11.24
N HIS A 105 11.33 4.52 11.39
CA HIS A 105 11.86 3.25 10.96
C HIS A 105 12.14 3.26 9.44
N GLU A 106 13.32 2.79 9.03
CA GLU A 106 13.68 2.73 7.61
C GLU A 106 12.66 1.90 6.79
N ARG A 107 12.10 0.84 7.39
CA ARG A 107 11.05 0.02 6.79
C ARG A 107 9.82 0.85 6.43
N GLU A 108 9.41 1.76 7.32
CA GLU A 108 8.26 2.63 7.09
C GLU A 108 8.55 3.63 5.97
N LEU A 109 9.74 4.25 5.95
CA LEU A 109 10.14 5.13 4.85
C LEU A 109 10.17 4.39 3.50
N ARG A 110 10.62 3.13 3.47
CA ARG A 110 10.59 2.29 2.27
C ARG A 110 9.16 1.92 1.84
N MET A 111 8.28 1.64 2.80
CA MET A 111 6.87 1.35 2.54
C MET A 111 6.15 2.55 1.95
N LEU A 112 6.42 3.76 2.46
CA LEU A 112 5.88 5.01 1.91
C LEU A 112 6.49 5.37 0.54
N ASN A 113 7.68 4.87 0.23
CA ASN A 113 8.42 5.24 -0.99
C ASN A 113 8.94 4.01 -1.76
N PRO A 114 8.06 3.14 -2.27
CA PRO A 114 8.46 1.85 -2.87
C PRO A 114 9.31 2.00 -4.14
N ALA A 115 9.26 3.16 -4.80
CA ALA A 115 10.08 3.46 -5.97
C ALA A 115 11.55 3.82 -5.62
N VAL A 116 11.86 4.10 -4.35
CA VAL A 116 13.19 4.55 -3.91
C VAL A 116 14.08 3.38 -3.54
N ARG A 117 15.22 3.25 -4.23
CA ARG A 117 16.23 2.20 -4.00
C ARG A 117 17.45 2.76 -3.27
N GLY A 118 17.31 3.00 -1.97
CA GLY A 118 18.39 3.48 -1.11
C GLY A 118 18.49 5.00 -1.01
N ARG A 119 18.82 5.70 -2.11
CA ARG A 119 18.86 7.17 -2.11
C ARG A 119 17.59 7.79 -2.69
N ALA A 120 16.97 8.66 -1.91
CA ALA A 120 15.85 9.49 -2.32
C ALA A 120 16.32 10.75 -3.05
N ARG A 121 15.54 11.22 -4.03
CA ARG A 121 15.78 12.47 -4.77
C ARG A 121 14.47 13.18 -5.00
N GLY A 122 14.49 14.52 -5.03
CA GLY A 122 13.31 15.31 -5.33
C GLY A 122 12.32 15.35 -4.17
N ARG A 123 11.26 14.55 -4.21
CA ARG A 123 10.22 14.52 -3.18
C ARG A 123 10.17 13.16 -2.49
N LEU A 124 9.97 13.17 -1.18
CA LEU A 124 9.86 11.97 -0.36
C LEU A 124 8.61 12.05 0.51
N LEU A 125 7.86 10.94 0.62
CA LEU A 125 6.78 10.82 1.58
C LEU A 125 7.34 10.45 2.95
N MET A 126 6.92 11.19 3.96
CA MET A 126 7.34 10.97 5.35
C MET A 126 6.13 11.06 6.28
N PRO A 127 6.13 10.35 7.43
CA PRO A 127 5.12 10.53 8.46
C PRO A 127 5.03 12.00 8.88
N LEU A 128 3.83 12.49 9.18
CA LEU A 128 3.61 13.91 9.50
C LEU A 128 4.50 14.43 10.63
N ASP A 129 4.55 13.70 11.74
CA ASP A 129 5.35 14.11 12.90
C ASP A 129 6.84 14.25 12.58
N ALA A 130 7.35 13.32 11.78
CA ALA A 130 8.74 13.34 11.31
C ALA A 130 8.99 14.46 10.30
N SER A 131 8.02 14.71 9.41
CA SER A 131 8.08 15.79 8.42
C SER A 131 8.13 17.15 9.12
N HIS A 132 7.29 17.37 10.13
CA HIS A 132 7.29 18.62 10.90
C HIS A 132 8.63 18.85 11.62
N ARG A 133 9.21 17.81 12.24
CA ARG A 133 10.55 17.92 12.85
C ARG A 133 11.63 18.25 11.82
N LEU A 134 11.59 17.57 10.67
CA LEU A 134 12.57 17.76 9.61
C LEU A 134 12.49 19.16 9.00
N LEU A 135 11.27 19.68 8.78
CA LEU A 135 11.04 21.03 8.27
C LEU A 135 11.39 22.12 9.29
N ALA A 136 11.22 21.84 10.59
CA ALA A 136 11.64 22.73 11.66
C ALA A 136 13.17 22.79 11.84
N GLN A 137 13.91 21.83 11.29
CA GLN A 137 15.37 21.71 11.39
C GLN A 137 16.02 21.47 10.02
N PRO A 138 16.16 22.50 9.17
CA PRO A 138 16.67 22.35 7.80
C PRO A 138 18.09 21.74 7.73
N ASP A 139 18.89 21.92 8.79
CA ASP A 139 20.22 21.30 8.91
C ASP A 139 20.17 19.77 8.94
N MET A 140 19.05 19.16 9.35
CA MET A 140 18.90 17.70 9.34
C MET A 140 18.89 17.14 7.91
N ILE A 141 18.27 17.83 6.95
CA ILE A 141 18.27 17.40 5.54
C ILE A 141 19.69 17.48 4.97
N ALA A 142 20.41 18.55 5.31
CA ALA A 142 21.81 18.72 4.90
C ALA A 142 22.71 17.62 5.52
N LYS A 143 22.52 17.29 6.80
CA LYS A 143 23.24 16.19 7.46
C LYS A 143 22.92 14.82 6.86
N ALA A 144 21.65 14.56 6.53
CA ALA A 144 21.22 13.32 5.91
C ALA A 144 21.78 13.12 4.49
N ALA A 145 22.08 14.21 3.78
CA ALA A 145 22.72 14.19 2.46
C ALA A 145 24.22 13.85 2.52
N LEU A 146 24.84 13.89 3.70
CA LEU A 146 26.25 13.52 3.85
C LEU A 146 26.44 12.01 3.67
N PRO A 147 27.49 11.57 2.94
CA PRO A 147 27.82 10.17 2.86
C PRO A 147 28.18 9.65 4.26
N ARG A 148 27.75 8.42 4.55
CA ARG A 148 28.14 7.70 5.76
C ARG A 148 29.67 7.70 5.85
N VAL A 149 30.22 8.34 6.88
CA VAL A 149 31.66 8.23 7.17
C VAL A 149 31.91 6.77 7.53
N ALA A 150 32.62 6.06 6.66
CA ALA A 150 33.10 4.72 6.96
C ALA A 150 34.21 4.87 8.00
N GLY A 151 33.89 4.61 9.27
CA GLY A 151 34.87 4.64 10.36
C GLY A 151 34.42 5.49 11.55
N SER A 152 33.47 4.96 12.31
CA SER A 152 33.47 5.08 13.78
C SER A 152 32.82 3.81 14.28
N GLU A 153 33.66 2.84 14.61
CA GLU A 153 33.28 1.76 15.49
C GLU A 153 32.85 2.42 16.81
N GLU A 154 31.54 2.53 17.04
CA GLU A 154 31.07 2.59 18.41
C GLU A 154 31.38 1.24 19.04
N GLN A 155 32.44 1.27 19.84
CA GLN A 155 32.77 0.26 20.85
C GLN A 155 31.50 0.01 21.67
N VAL A 156 30.75 -1.03 21.31
CA VAL A 156 29.77 -1.63 22.19
C VAL A 156 30.57 -2.26 23.32
N VAL A 157 30.61 -1.55 24.45
CA VAL A 157 31.02 -2.12 25.74
C VAL A 157 30.18 -3.37 25.96
N ALA A 158 30.84 -4.52 25.85
CA ALA A 158 30.27 -5.80 26.25
C ALA A 158 29.93 -5.71 27.74
N SER A 159 28.65 -5.72 28.06
CA SER A 159 28.16 -6.10 29.38
C SER A 159 28.00 -7.62 29.37
N PRO A 160 28.43 -8.34 30.43
CA PRO A 160 28.55 -9.78 30.40
C PRO A 160 27.18 -10.45 30.37
N ASP A 161 27.12 -11.54 29.61
CA ASP A 161 26.02 -12.47 29.53
C ASP A 161 25.52 -12.87 30.92
N THR A 162 24.22 -12.70 31.15
CA THR A 162 23.47 -13.49 32.13
C THR A 162 22.59 -14.44 31.34
N ASP A 163 23.14 -15.63 31.10
CA ASP A 163 22.37 -16.81 30.77
C ASP A 163 21.69 -17.33 32.04
N THR A 164 20.37 -17.51 32.00
CA THR A 164 19.60 -18.66 32.50
C THR A 164 18.14 -18.24 32.74
N ALA A 165 17.23 -18.63 31.85
CA ALA A 165 15.92 -19.21 32.18
C ALA A 165 15.08 -19.40 30.90
N GLU A 166 14.97 -20.64 30.44
CA GLU A 166 13.98 -21.08 29.45
C GLU A 166 12.54 -20.87 29.96
N PRO A 167 11.57 -20.52 29.10
CA PRO A 167 10.17 -20.58 29.45
C PRO A 167 9.65 -22.01 29.29
N GLN A 168 9.18 -22.61 30.38
CA GLN A 168 8.48 -23.89 30.38
C GLN A 168 7.11 -23.74 29.71
N VAL A 169 6.83 -24.64 28.76
CA VAL A 169 5.55 -24.79 28.08
C VAL A 169 4.61 -25.57 28.99
N ALA A 170 3.46 -24.99 29.35
CA ALA A 170 2.45 -25.66 30.15
C ALA A 170 1.69 -26.69 29.30
N GLU A 171 1.83 -27.96 29.64
CA GLU A 171 1.11 -29.08 29.05
C GLU A 171 -0.33 -29.12 29.61
N VAL A 172 -1.33 -28.96 28.73
CA VAL A 172 -2.75 -29.07 29.08
C VAL A 172 -3.14 -30.55 29.05
N VAL A 173 -3.34 -31.13 30.23
CA VAL A 173 -3.87 -32.49 30.41
C VAL A 173 -5.40 -32.47 30.25
N VAL A 174 -5.91 -33.19 29.26
CA VAL A 174 -7.34 -33.46 29.05
C VAL A 174 -7.69 -34.81 29.69
N PRO A 175 -8.62 -34.91 30.64
CA PRO A 175 -9.09 -36.21 31.13
C PRO A 175 -10.12 -36.84 30.18
N PRO A 176 -10.18 -38.17 30.09
CA PRO A 176 -11.04 -38.87 29.13
C PRO A 176 -12.51 -38.82 29.54
N GLY A 177 -13.37 -38.76 28.53
CA GLY A 177 -14.81 -38.55 28.68
C GLY A 177 -15.58 -39.72 29.28
N VAL A 178 -16.81 -39.38 29.66
CA VAL A 178 -18.00 -40.26 29.72
C VAL A 178 -19.16 -39.44 29.17
#